data_AF-A0A2G8L7P5-F1
#
_entry.id   AF-A0A2G8L7P5-F1
#
_cell.length_a   1.000
_cell.length_b   1.000
_cell.length_c   1.000
_cell.angle_alpha   90.00
_cell.angle_beta   90.00
_cell.angle_gamma   90.00
#
_symmetry.space_group_name_H-M   'P 1'
#
loop_
_entity.id
_entity.type
_entity.pdbx_description
1 polymer ?
#
loop_
_entity_poly.entity_id
_entity_poly.type
_entity_poly.pdbx_seq_one_letter_code
_entity_poly.pdbx_strand_id
1 'polypeptide(L)'
;MRHTWKARLFVLWDNPPLLQYYKGSKVSGEKPLGEVPIRWCTVNTVEQTQDSEVTVKNKARVNLFSVVTQKGKMFVLQASTPEEREDWMRAIMSPADAAQE
;
A
#
# COMPACT_ATOMS: atom_id res chain seq x y z
N MET A 1 -8.36 6.94 18.27
CA MET A 1 -8.55 5.78 17.37
C MET A 1 -7.32 4.88 17.47
N ARG A 2 -7.47 3.55 17.54
CA ARG A 2 -6.34 2.64 17.77
C ARG A 2 -5.52 2.44 16.48
N HIS A 3 -4.50 3.27 16.28
CA HIS A 3 -3.49 3.12 15.22
C HIS A 3 -2.61 1.89 15.51
N THR A 4 -3.11 0.70 15.17
CA THR A 4 -2.35 -0.55 15.26
C THR A 4 -1.92 -0.94 13.85
N TRP A 5 -0.60 -0.92 13.62
CA TRP A 5 -0.01 -1.52 12.43
C TRP A 5 -0.35 -3.00 12.43
N LYS A 6 -1.00 -3.47 11.36
CA LYS A 6 -1.28 -4.89 11.15
C LYS A 6 -0.60 -5.31 9.86
N ALA A 7 0.23 -6.35 9.94
CA ALA A 7 0.71 -7.02 8.75
C ALA A 7 -0.50 -7.58 7.99
N ARG A 8 -0.55 -7.29 6.69
CA ARG A 8 -1.59 -7.75 5.77
C ARG A 8 -0.90 -8.20 4.50
N LEU A 9 -1.46 -9.21 3.86
CA LEU A 9 -1.01 -9.61 2.53
C LEU A 9 -1.62 -8.66 1.51
N PHE A 10 -0.77 -7.96 0.77
CA PHE A 10 -1.17 -7.10 -0.33
C PHE A 10 -0.87 -7.82 -1.64
N VAL A 11 -1.84 -7.85 -2.54
CA VAL A 11 -1.74 -8.48 -3.85
C VAL A 11 -2.09 -7.44 -4.88
N LEU A 12 -1.13 -7.09 -5.72
CA LEU A 12 -1.34 -6.22 -6.86
C LEU A 12 -1.69 -7.09 -8.08
N TRP A 13 -2.82 -6.78 -8.69
CA TRP A 13 -3.24 -7.35 -9.95
C TRP A 13 -2.90 -6.39 -11.07
N ASP A 14 -2.43 -6.94 -12.18
CA ASP A 14 -2.08 -6.18 -13.38
C ASP A 14 -3.33 -5.90 -14.24
N ASN A 15 -4.17 -6.91 -14.46
CA ASN A 15 -5.41 -6.79 -15.21
C ASN A 15 -6.59 -7.51 -14.52
N PRO A 16 -7.58 -6.78 -13.95
CA PRO A 16 -7.66 -5.33 -13.82
C PRO A 16 -6.67 -4.78 -12.78
N PRO A 17 -6.21 -3.51 -12.90
CA PRO A 17 -5.25 -2.91 -11.98
C PRO A 17 -5.88 -2.65 -10.60
N LEU A 18 -5.79 -3.67 -9.74
CA LEU A 18 -6.45 -3.74 -8.43
C LEU A 18 -5.44 -4.16 -7.37
N LEU A 19 -5.41 -3.46 -6.24
CA LEU A 19 -4.69 -3.87 -5.05
C LEU A 19 -5.68 -4.45 -4.05
N GLN A 20 -5.59 -5.76 -3.84
CA GLN A 20 -6.37 -6.46 -2.84
C GLN A 20 -5.55 -6.64 -1.56
N TYR A 21 -6.20 -6.58 -0.41
CA TYR A 21 -5.54 -6.85 0.86
C TYR A 21 -6.31 -7.87 1.72
N TYR A 22 -5.57 -8.82 2.28
CA TYR A 22 -6.08 -9.96 3.04
C TYR A 22 -5.63 -9.91 4.51
N LYS A 23 -6.33 -10.66 5.39
CA LYS A 23 -6.10 -10.65 6.85
C LYS A 23 -4.98 -11.62 7.18
N GLY A 24 -5.02 -12.80 6.56
CA GLY A 24 -4.01 -13.83 6.67
C GLY A 24 -2.86 -13.65 5.70
N SER A 25 -1.97 -14.65 5.76
CA SER A 25 -0.79 -14.76 4.90
C SER A 25 -1.06 -15.55 3.62
N LYS A 26 -2.30 -15.99 3.38
CA LYS A 26 -2.68 -16.81 2.22
C LYS A 26 -3.93 -16.25 1.54
N VAL A 27 -3.90 -16.23 0.21
CA VAL A 27 -5.05 -15.86 -0.64
C VAL A 27 -6.05 -17.02 -0.76
N SER A 28 -5.60 -18.26 -0.55
CA SER A 28 -6.40 -19.46 -0.79
C SER A 28 -7.48 -19.66 0.28
N GLY A 29 -8.72 -19.26 -0.03
CA GLY A 29 -9.91 -19.49 0.79
C GLY A 29 -10.37 -18.31 1.67
N GLU A 30 -9.60 -17.22 1.75
CA GLU A 30 -9.99 -16.02 2.49
C GLU A 30 -10.55 -14.96 1.52
N LYS A 31 -11.68 -14.35 1.87
CA LYS A 31 -12.22 -13.20 1.11
C LYS A 31 -11.29 -11.99 1.29
N PRO A 32 -11.05 -11.19 0.23
CA PRO A 32 -10.31 -9.94 0.37
C PRO A 32 -11.04 -9.04 1.37
N LEU A 33 -10.30 -8.39 2.28
CA LEU A 33 -10.90 -7.39 3.17
C LEU A 33 -11.33 -6.14 2.42
N GLY A 34 -10.67 -5.90 1.29
CA GLY A 34 -11.03 -4.87 0.36
C GLY A 34 -10.12 -4.90 -0.84
N GLU A 35 -10.60 -4.21 -1.85
CA GLU A 35 -9.94 -3.96 -3.12
C GLU A 35 -9.80 -2.46 -3.30
N VAL A 36 -8.68 -2.06 -3.89
CA VAL A 36 -8.32 -0.68 -4.14
C VAL A 36 -7.98 -0.56 -5.62
N PRO A 37 -8.76 0.17 -6.41
CA PRO A 37 -8.46 0.37 -7.83
C PRO A 37 -7.27 1.31 -7.99
N ILE A 38 -6.21 0.80 -8.63
CA ILE A 38 -4.91 1.46 -8.68
C ILE A 38 -4.80 2.50 -9.80
N ARG A 39 -5.64 2.36 -10.83
CA ARG A 39 -5.72 3.23 -12.01
C ARG A 39 -5.78 4.74 -11.72
N TRP A 40 -6.22 5.13 -10.52
CA TRP A 40 -6.36 6.53 -10.10
C TRP A 40 -5.82 6.75 -8.67
N CYS A 41 -4.87 5.92 -8.23
CA CYS A 41 -4.22 6.07 -6.94
C CYS A 41 -2.96 6.94 -7.05
N THR A 42 -2.72 7.75 -6.03
CA THR A 42 -1.50 8.53 -5.87
C THR A 42 -0.64 7.90 -4.78
N VAL A 43 0.63 7.65 -5.06
CA VAL A 43 1.57 7.15 -4.06
C VAL A 43 2.49 8.29 -3.63
N ASN A 44 2.64 8.48 -2.33
CA ASN A 44 3.53 9.48 -1.74
C ASN A 44 4.52 8.79 -0.80
N THR A 45 5.79 9.14 -0.93
CA THR A 45 6.82 8.72 0.00
C THR A 45 6.57 9.37 1.36
N VAL A 46 6.50 8.56 2.41
CA VAL A 46 6.39 9.09 3.77
C VAL A 46 7.79 9.15 4.32
N GLU A 47 8.44 10.30 4.13
CA GLU A 47 9.69 10.58 4.82
C GLU A 47 9.38 10.82 6.30
N GLN A 48 10.20 10.25 7.17
CA GLN A 48 10.06 10.40 8.62
C GLN A 48 10.42 11.84 9.01
N THR A 49 9.53 12.79 8.72
CA THR A 49 9.60 14.11 9.34
C THR A 49 9.24 13.93 10.81
N GLN A 50 10.08 14.45 11.70
CA GLN A 50 9.91 14.40 13.16
C GLN A 50 8.56 14.97 13.63
N ASP A 51 7.84 15.67 12.74
CA ASP A 51 6.56 16.34 12.97
C ASP A 51 5.32 15.52 12.52
N SER A 52 5.51 14.36 11.89
CA SER A 52 4.36 13.53 11.53
C SER A 52 3.81 12.80 12.77
N GLU A 53 2.52 12.99 13.07
CA GLU A 53 1.69 12.23 14.04
C GLU A 53 1.75 10.69 13.89
N VAL A 54 2.53 10.19 12.92
CA VAL A 54 3.00 8.80 12.79
C VAL A 54 4.15 8.50 13.78
N THR A 55 4.26 9.23 14.88
CA THR A 55 5.05 8.83 16.05
C THR A 55 4.32 7.70 16.78
N VAL A 56 4.20 6.54 16.13
CA VAL A 56 3.80 5.31 16.81
C VAL A 56 4.94 4.92 17.73
N LYS A 57 4.86 5.41 18.97
CA LYS A 57 5.59 5.01 20.18
C LYS A 57 6.75 4.05 19.87
N ASN A 58 7.94 4.62 19.77
CA ASN A 58 9.20 3.91 20.03
C ASN A 58 9.73 2.95 18.94
N LYS A 59 9.27 3.01 17.68
CA LYS A 59 9.97 2.36 16.56
C LYS A 59 10.09 3.33 15.40
N ALA A 60 11.32 3.74 15.08
CA ALA A 60 11.64 4.36 13.80
C ALA A 60 11.32 3.35 12.69
N ARG A 61 10.12 3.46 12.12
CA ARG A 61 9.65 2.62 11.03
C ARG A 61 10.19 3.24 9.76
N VAL A 62 11.20 2.60 9.17
CA VAL A 62 11.77 2.98 7.88
C VAL A 62 10.95 2.39 6.73
N ASN A 63 11.23 2.85 5.50
CA ASN A 63 10.63 2.33 4.26
C ASN A 63 9.09 2.47 4.21
N LEU A 64 8.59 3.61 4.68
CA LEU A 64 7.17 3.93 4.67
C LEU A 64 6.77 4.61 3.36
N PHE A 65 5.57 4.28 2.89
CA PHE A 65 4.92 4.94 1.77
C PHE A 65 3.42 5.01 2.02
N SER A 66 2.75 5.98 1.41
CA SER A 66 1.31 6.15 1.52
C SER A 66 0.65 6.10 0.15
N VAL A 67 -0.46 5.38 0.07
CA VAL A 67 -1.26 5.23 -1.14
C VAL A 67 -2.59 5.92 -0.89
N VAL A 68 -2.86 6.99 -1.61
CA VAL A 68 -4.11 7.74 -1.58
C VAL A 68 -4.94 7.30 -2.76
N THR A 69 -6.09 6.69 -2.48
CA THR A 69 -7.04 6.28 -3.50
C THR A 69 -7.84 7.47 -4.01
N GLN A 70 -8.40 7.37 -5.22
CA GLN A 70 -9.30 8.38 -5.78
C GLN A 70 -10.48 8.74 -4.86
N LYS A 71 -10.93 7.78 -4.04
CA LYS A 71 -11.98 8.01 -3.03
C LYS A 71 -11.50 8.79 -1.80
N GLY A 72 -10.29 9.33 -1.82
CA GLY A 72 -9.67 10.06 -0.69
C GLY A 72 -9.21 9.17 0.45
N LYS A 73 -9.21 7.84 0.28
CA LYS A 73 -8.77 6.91 1.33
C LYS A 73 -7.25 6.78 1.28
N MET A 74 -6.58 7.21 2.35
CA MET A 74 -5.13 7.10 2.53
C MET A 74 -4.77 5.80 3.25
N PHE A 75 -3.81 5.05 2.69
CA PHE A 75 -3.26 3.83 3.25
C PHE A 75 -1.77 4.03 3.49
N VAL A 76 -1.31 3.91 4.73
CA VAL A 76 0.13 3.95 5.04
C VAL A 76 0.64 2.51 5.13
N LEU A 77 1.64 2.20 4.32
CA LEU A 77 2.26 0.88 4.23
C LEU A 77 3.75 0.97 4.61
N GLN A 78 4.25 -0.10 5.20
CA GLN A 78 5.67 -0.32 5.45
C GLN A 78 6.14 -1.44 4.55
N ALA A 79 7.19 -1.18 3.77
CA ALA A 79 7.93 -2.21 3.06
C ALA A 79 9.03 -2.81 3.95
N SER A 80 9.49 -4.02 3.62
CA SER A 80 10.58 -4.67 4.35
C SER A 80 11.92 -3.99 4.06
N THR A 81 12.12 -3.55 2.82
CA THR A 81 13.35 -2.92 2.30
C THR A 81 13.02 -1.64 1.53
N PRO A 82 13.99 -0.72 1.35
CA PRO A 82 13.81 0.46 0.51
C PRO A 82 13.58 0.09 -0.96
N GLU A 83 14.22 -0.97 -1.45
CA GLU A 83 14.02 -1.51 -2.80
C GLU A 83 12.58 -1.98 -2.98
N GLU A 84 12.04 -2.75 -2.02
CA GLU A 84 10.65 -3.22 -2.06
C GLU A 84 9.68 -2.04 -1.99
N ARG A 85 9.99 -0.98 -1.22
CA ARG A 85 9.21 0.27 -1.23
C ARG A 85 9.15 0.86 -2.63
N GLU A 86 10.29 1.01 -3.29
CA GLU A 86 10.36 1.58 -4.63
C GLU A 86 9.67 0.71 -5.67
N ASP A 87 9.80 -0.62 -5.56
CA ASP A 87 9.10 -1.58 -6.41
C ASP A 87 7.57 -1.45 -6.25
N TRP A 88 7.07 -1.39 -5.01
CA TRP A 88 5.67 -1.10 -4.73
C TRP A 88 5.22 0.25 -5.28
N MET A 89 6.00 1.31 -5.08
CA MET A 89 5.67 2.64 -5.61
C MET A 89 5.57 2.61 -7.14
N ARG A 90 6.55 1.98 -7.80
CA ARG A 90 6.59 1.86 -9.26
C ARG A 90 5.46 1.00 -9.79
N ALA A 91 5.17 -0.14 -9.17
CA ALA A 91 4.10 -1.04 -9.59
C ALA A 91 2.70 -0.40 -9.43
N ILE A 92 2.51 0.43 -8.40
CA ILE A 92 1.26 1.15 -8.17
C ILE A 92 1.14 2.38 -9.09
N MET A 93 2.23 3.12 -9.33
CA MET A 93 2.25 4.29 -10.23
C MET A 93 2.22 3.90 -11.71
N SER A 94 2.82 2.78 -12.04
CA SER A 94 2.90 2.22 -13.39
C SER A 94 2.28 0.84 -13.38
N PRO A 95 0.93 0.75 -13.32
CA PRO A 95 0.22 -0.50 -13.58
C PRO A 95 0.26 -0.82 -15.09
N ALA A 96 1.40 -0.55 -15.73
CA ALA A 96 1.64 -0.34 -17.15
C ALA A 96 0.53 -0.86 -18.06
N ASP A 97 -0.26 0.07 -18.61
CA ASP A 97 -0.65 0.09 -20.03
C ASP A 97 -1.19 -1.22 -20.67
N ALA A 98 -1.70 -2.20 -19.92
CA ALA A 98 -2.13 -3.50 -20.44
C ALA A 98 -3.62 -3.56 -20.81
N ALA A 99 -4.24 -2.42 -21.18
CA ALA A 99 -5.64 -2.37 -21.60
C ALA A 99 -5.91 -1.19 -22.56
N GLN A 100 -5.24 -1.18 -23.70
CA GLN A 100 -5.73 -0.51 -24.91
C GLN A 100 -5.53 -1.42 -26.13
N GLU A 101 -6.34 -2.48 -26.25
CA GLU A 101 -6.86 -2.98 -27.54
C GLU A 101 -8.29 -3.50 -27.32
#